data_AF-K6VJ65-F1
#
_entry.id   AF-K6VJ65-F1
#
_cell.length_a   1.000
_cell.length_b   1.000
_cell.length_c   1.000
_cell.angle_alpha   90.00
_cell.angle_beta   90.00
_cell.angle_gamma   90.00
#
_symmetry.space_group_name_H-M   'P 1'
#
loop_
_entity.id
_entity.type
_entity.pdbx_description
1 polymer ?
#
loop_
_entity_poly.entity_id
_entity_poly.type
_entity_poly.pdbx_seq_one_letter_code
_entity_poly.pdbx_strand_id
1 'polypeptide(L)'
;MHDYFKNFDHLKDKTKDKLEDKKYCEYVSAIASLYKDYLSECCTYFFFGHHWDHCANFFKCDKDLNPYKLLKEFNCGGEFLPQYPESLVQSLIIDRSVILRSRKIGCRGLTCDPFYMTILFAFLVLGIFYLSFFLYKFTPLGSMVNRKERKKQEMNRYFEEKDEHKPPPKKLQQGQANASKKRIKIAYNPT
;
A
#
# COMPACT_ATOMS: atom_id res chain seq x y z
N MET A 1 50.29 0.69 1.21
CA MET A 1 49.15 1.13 0.37
C MET A 1 49.44 2.42 -0.40
N HIS A 2 50.00 3.44 0.25
CA HIS A 2 50.39 4.69 -0.41
C HIS A 2 51.11 4.51 -1.77
N ASP A 3 52.12 3.62 -1.85
CA ASP A 3 52.89 3.43 -3.09
C ASP A 3 52.07 2.81 -4.22
N TYR A 4 51.12 1.94 -3.89
CA TYR A 4 50.18 1.41 -4.87
C TYR A 4 49.34 2.54 -5.48
N PHE A 5 48.77 3.42 -4.64
CA PHE A 5 47.95 4.54 -5.12
C PHE A 5 48.75 5.57 -5.91
N LYS A 6 50.03 5.79 -5.57
CA LYS A 6 50.93 6.64 -6.36
C LYS A 6 51.23 6.09 -7.74
N ASN A 7 51.35 4.77 -7.86
CA ASN A 7 51.70 4.09 -9.12
C ASN A 7 50.48 3.59 -9.90
N PHE A 8 49.25 3.85 -9.42
CA PHE A 8 48.03 3.29 -9.99
C PHE A 8 47.86 3.61 -11.48
N ASP A 9 48.07 4.86 -11.87
CA ASP A 9 47.90 5.29 -13.26
C ASP A 9 48.91 4.60 -14.19
N HIS A 10 50.16 4.44 -13.74
CA HIS A 10 51.18 3.70 -14.47
C HIS A 10 50.82 2.21 -14.63
N LEU A 11 50.25 1.60 -13.59
CA LEU A 11 49.76 0.21 -13.64
C LEU A 11 48.59 0.08 -14.62
N LYS A 12 47.67 1.04 -14.62
CA LYS A 12 46.49 1.06 -15.50
C LYS A 12 46.84 1.29 -16.97
N ASP A 13 47.90 2.04 -17.27
CA ASP A 13 48.33 2.21 -18.66
C ASP A 13 49.03 0.96 -19.21
N LYS A 14 49.72 0.18 -18.36
CA LYS A 14 50.34 -1.09 -18.76
C LYS A 14 49.35 -2.14 -19.22
N THR A 15 48.08 -2.04 -18.81
CA THR A 15 46.98 -2.90 -19.28
C THR A 15 46.78 -2.86 -20.80
N LYS A 16 47.20 -1.77 -21.46
CA LYS A 16 47.00 -1.58 -22.91
C LYS A 16 47.99 -2.38 -23.76
N ASP A 17 49.15 -2.73 -23.19
CA ASP A 17 50.29 -3.26 -23.96
C ASP A 17 50.47 -4.79 -23.89
N LYS A 18 49.60 -5.53 -23.19
CA LYS A 18 49.58 -7.03 -23.16
C LYS A 18 50.96 -7.70 -22.97
N LEU A 19 51.82 -7.16 -22.11
CA LEU A 19 53.14 -7.75 -21.88
C LEU A 19 53.49 -7.75 -20.38
N GLU A 20 53.68 -8.98 -19.86
CA GLU A 20 54.05 -9.37 -18.48
C GLU A 20 52.91 -9.58 -17.45
N ASP A 21 51.78 -10.14 -17.88
CA ASP A 21 50.59 -10.42 -17.06
C ASP A 21 50.89 -11.08 -15.70
N LYS A 22 51.86 -12.01 -15.61
CA LYS A 22 52.04 -12.80 -14.39
C LYS A 22 52.60 -12.01 -13.19
N LYS A 23 53.62 -11.17 -13.40
CA LYS A 23 54.25 -10.39 -12.31
C LYS A 23 53.31 -9.32 -11.77
N TYR A 24 52.58 -8.66 -12.66
CA TYR A 24 51.59 -7.66 -12.25
C TYR A 24 50.41 -8.31 -11.52
N CYS A 25 49.94 -9.47 -11.98
CA CYS A 25 48.91 -10.22 -11.26
C CYS A 25 49.39 -10.63 -9.85
N GLU A 26 50.63 -11.11 -9.69
CA GLU A 26 51.22 -11.42 -8.38
C GLU A 26 51.27 -10.19 -7.47
N TYR A 27 51.79 -9.07 -7.98
CA TYR A 27 51.89 -7.81 -7.23
C TYR A 27 50.52 -7.28 -6.81
N VAL A 28 49.58 -7.13 -7.75
CA VAL A 28 48.26 -6.57 -7.46
C VAL A 28 47.45 -7.52 -6.56
N SER A 29 47.65 -8.83 -6.66
CA SER A 29 47.01 -9.80 -5.74
C SER A 29 47.49 -9.63 -4.30
N ALA A 30 48.79 -9.40 -4.10
CA ALA A 30 49.34 -9.09 -2.77
C ALA A 30 48.85 -7.73 -2.23
N ILE A 31 48.61 -6.75 -3.11
CA ILE A 31 47.98 -5.49 -2.70
C ILE A 31 46.51 -5.69 -2.36
N ALA A 32 45.78 -6.52 -3.11
CA ALA A 32 44.36 -6.74 -2.89
C ALA A 32 44.06 -7.35 -1.51
N SER A 33 44.90 -8.27 -1.03
CA SER A 33 44.77 -8.81 0.33
C SER A 33 44.94 -7.73 1.39
N LEU A 34 45.98 -6.90 1.28
CA LEU A 34 46.20 -5.76 2.20
C LEU A 34 45.07 -4.73 2.11
N TYR A 35 44.60 -4.44 0.90
CA TYR A 35 43.54 -3.45 0.65
C TYR A 35 42.26 -3.79 1.42
N LYS A 36 41.91 -5.08 1.49
CA LYS A 36 40.73 -5.56 2.23
C LYS A 36 40.78 -5.19 3.71
N ASP A 37 41.95 -5.31 4.34
CA ASP A 37 42.09 -5.06 5.78
C ASP A 37 41.86 -3.58 6.10
N TYR A 38 42.54 -2.70 5.35
CA TYR A 38 42.41 -1.25 5.51
C TYR A 38 41.05 -0.70 5.07
N LEU A 39 40.30 -1.43 4.22
CA LEU A 39 38.98 -0.97 3.77
C LEU A 39 38.04 -0.71 4.95
N SER A 40 38.10 -1.57 5.97
CA SER A 40 37.20 -1.47 7.13
C SER A 40 37.54 -0.30 8.06
N GLU A 41 38.82 0.02 8.17
CA GLU A 41 39.33 1.06 9.08
C GLU A 41 39.34 2.44 8.43
N CYS A 42 39.68 2.50 7.13
CA CYS A 42 39.94 3.74 6.44
C CYS A 42 38.76 4.27 5.63
N CYS A 43 37.69 3.48 5.43
CA CYS A 43 36.61 3.85 4.51
C CYS A 43 35.22 3.86 5.13
N THR A 44 34.44 4.85 4.71
CA THR A 44 32.98 4.86 4.92
C THR A 44 32.32 5.14 3.58
N TYR A 45 31.29 4.36 3.24
CA TYR A 45 30.57 4.50 2.00
C TYR A 45 29.14 4.97 2.24
N PHE A 46 28.57 5.58 1.19
CA PHE A 46 27.18 5.97 1.13
C PHE A 46 26.52 5.31 -0.08
N PHE A 47 25.20 5.17 -0.01
CA PHE A 47 24.41 4.40 -0.95
C PHE A 47 24.49 4.94 -2.38
N PHE A 48 24.54 6.26 -2.53
CA PHE A 48 24.65 6.93 -3.84
C PHE A 48 26.08 7.04 -4.38
N GLY A 49 27.04 6.32 -3.79
CA GLY A 49 28.41 6.25 -4.30
C GLY A 49 29.35 7.28 -3.70
N HIS A 50 28.90 8.14 -2.79
CA HIS A 50 29.81 8.95 -1.99
C HIS A 50 30.63 8.07 -1.05
N HIS A 51 31.83 8.53 -0.71
CA HIS A 51 32.72 7.88 0.26
C HIS A 51 33.51 8.92 1.04
N TRP A 52 34.03 8.51 2.19
CA TRP A 52 34.98 9.27 2.99
C TRP A 52 36.23 8.44 3.25
N ASP A 53 37.37 9.13 3.15
CA ASP A 53 38.72 8.58 3.28
C ASP A 53 39.27 9.02 4.65
N HIS A 54 39.11 8.19 5.68
CA HIS A 54 39.63 8.49 7.03
C HIS A 54 41.16 8.54 7.06
N CYS A 55 41.80 7.82 6.14
CA CYS A 55 43.25 7.71 6.02
C CYS A 55 43.77 8.41 4.76
N ALA A 56 43.31 9.63 4.43
CA ALA A 56 43.54 10.29 3.13
C ALA A 56 45.01 10.31 2.62
N ASN A 57 46.00 10.35 3.52
CA ASN A 57 47.42 10.36 3.16
C ASN A 57 47.99 8.96 2.81
N PHE A 58 47.28 7.89 3.15
CA PHE A 58 47.75 6.51 3.05
C PHE A 58 46.83 5.60 2.23
N PHE A 59 45.53 5.83 2.31
CA PHE A 59 44.50 4.98 1.71
C PHE A 59 43.41 5.81 1.03
N LYS A 60 42.99 5.37 -0.17
CA LYS A 60 41.91 5.98 -0.94
C LYS A 60 40.74 5.02 -1.05
N CYS A 61 39.54 5.49 -0.73
CA CYS A 61 38.33 4.66 -0.73
C CYS A 61 37.58 4.66 -2.06
N ASP A 62 38.01 5.47 -3.02
CA ASP A 62 37.48 5.46 -4.36
C ASP A 62 37.48 4.03 -4.93
N LYS A 63 36.30 3.57 -5.36
CA LYS A 63 36.09 2.23 -5.90
C LYS A 63 36.79 2.02 -7.23
N ASP A 64 37.13 3.10 -7.94
CA ASP A 64 37.87 3.03 -9.19
C ASP A 64 39.36 2.75 -8.99
N LEU A 65 39.90 3.04 -7.81
CA LEU A 65 41.28 2.77 -7.41
C LEU A 65 41.45 1.40 -6.74
N ASN A 66 40.48 0.52 -6.94
CA ASN A 66 40.42 -0.76 -6.26
C ASN A 66 41.30 -1.81 -6.97
N PRO A 67 42.21 -2.50 -6.25
CA PRO A 67 43.10 -3.50 -6.86
C PRO A 67 42.35 -4.71 -7.43
N TYR A 68 41.20 -5.08 -6.87
CA TYR A 68 40.35 -6.15 -7.41
C TYR A 68 39.79 -5.79 -8.80
N LYS A 69 39.54 -4.50 -9.06
CA LYS A 69 39.11 -4.01 -10.38
C LYS A 69 40.25 -4.12 -11.39
N LEU A 70 41.47 -3.73 -11.00
CA LEU A 70 42.68 -3.93 -11.81
C LEU A 70 42.93 -5.40 -12.15
N LEU A 71 42.84 -6.31 -11.17
CA LEU A 71 43.02 -7.75 -11.40
C LEU A 71 42.06 -8.29 -12.46
N LYS A 72 40.81 -7.81 -12.43
CA LYS A 72 39.80 -8.16 -13.42
C LYS A 72 40.12 -7.58 -14.80
N GLU A 73 40.54 -6.32 -14.87
CA GLU A 73 40.95 -5.65 -16.12
C GLU A 73 42.20 -6.30 -16.74
N PHE A 74 43.10 -6.83 -15.91
CA PHE A 74 44.32 -7.52 -16.33
C PHE A 74 44.05 -8.96 -16.83
N ASN A 75 42.80 -9.44 -16.76
CA ASN A 75 42.44 -10.85 -17.02
C ASN A 75 43.34 -11.83 -16.25
N CYS A 76 43.75 -11.48 -15.02
CA CYS A 76 44.46 -12.41 -14.16
C CYS A 76 43.61 -13.68 -13.99
N GLY A 77 44.17 -14.85 -14.26
CA GLY A 77 43.50 -16.14 -14.12
C GLY A 77 44.25 -17.06 -13.16
N GLY A 78 43.53 -17.68 -12.21
CA GLY A 78 44.09 -18.65 -11.26
C GLY A 78 43.20 -18.92 -10.04
N GLU A 79 43.38 -20.08 -9.39
CA GLU A 79 42.61 -20.56 -8.21
C GLU A 79 42.74 -19.69 -6.95
N PHE A 80 43.66 -18.72 -6.92
CA PHE A 80 43.98 -17.91 -5.73
C PHE A 80 43.68 -16.41 -5.88
N LEU A 81 42.81 -16.02 -6.81
CA LEU A 81 42.37 -14.62 -6.83
C LEU A 81 41.55 -14.32 -5.58
N PRO A 82 41.92 -13.28 -4.81
CA PRO A 82 41.15 -12.92 -3.64
C PRO A 82 39.75 -12.49 -4.11
N GLN A 83 38.71 -13.07 -3.52
CA GLN A 83 37.34 -12.71 -3.84
C GLN A 83 37.05 -11.31 -3.29
N TYR A 84 36.50 -10.43 -4.13
CA TYR A 84 36.14 -9.07 -3.74
C TYR A 84 35.18 -9.11 -2.53
N PRO A 85 35.49 -8.41 -1.43
CA PRO A 85 34.72 -8.54 -0.19
C PRO A 85 33.41 -7.72 -0.26
N GLU A 86 32.46 -8.19 -1.07
CA GLU A 86 31.20 -7.51 -1.32
C GLU A 86 30.39 -7.28 -0.03
N SER A 87 30.37 -8.27 0.87
CA SER A 87 29.70 -8.16 2.17
C SER A 87 30.34 -7.10 3.07
N LEU A 88 31.67 -6.97 3.05
CA LEU A 88 32.38 -5.92 3.78
C LEU A 88 32.01 -4.54 3.24
N VAL A 89 32.08 -4.36 1.92
CA VAL A 89 31.70 -3.09 1.28
C VAL A 89 30.26 -2.73 1.61
N GLN A 90 29.36 -3.71 1.58
CA GLN A 90 27.96 -3.52 1.95
C GLN A 90 27.77 -3.10 3.41
N SER A 91 28.58 -3.62 4.34
CA SER A 91 28.55 -3.23 5.76
C SER A 91 29.08 -1.82 6.01
N LEU A 92 29.99 -1.34 5.15
CA LEU A 92 30.53 0.02 5.22
C LEU A 92 29.59 1.10 4.66
N ILE A 93 28.48 0.70 4.02
CA ILE A 93 27.45 1.64 3.55
C ILE A 93 26.49 1.97 4.70
N ILE A 94 26.78 3.05 5.40
CA ILE A 94 26.08 3.39 6.66
C ILE A 94 24.64 3.86 6.48
N ASP A 95 24.32 4.47 5.33
CA ASP A 95 22.99 5.02 5.01
C ASP A 95 22.10 4.01 4.28
N ARG A 96 22.58 2.79 3.99
CA ARG A 96 21.84 1.79 3.21
C ARG A 96 20.46 1.49 3.79
N SER A 97 20.38 1.31 5.10
CA SER A 97 19.12 1.01 5.79
C SER A 97 18.15 2.20 5.72
N VAL A 98 18.65 3.43 5.86
CA VAL A 98 17.88 4.67 5.78
C VAL A 98 17.36 4.88 4.36
N ILE A 99 18.20 4.68 3.34
CA ILE A 99 17.81 4.83 1.93
C ILE A 99 16.79 3.75 1.55
N LEU A 100 17.04 2.49 1.90
CA LEU A 100 16.11 1.39 1.61
C LEU A 100 14.77 1.59 2.31
N ARG A 101 14.76 2.08 3.55
CA ARG A 101 13.54 2.45 4.27
C ARG A 101 12.81 3.59 3.57
N SER A 102 13.54 4.63 3.16
CA SER A 102 12.98 5.77 2.42
C SER A 102 12.40 5.35 1.06
N ARG A 103 13.01 4.35 0.39
CA ARG A 103 12.54 3.83 -0.89
C ARG A 103 11.38 2.83 -0.75
N LYS A 104 11.37 2.04 0.32
CA LYS A 104 10.25 1.14 0.66
C LYS A 104 9.02 1.94 1.11
N ILE A 105 9.24 3.08 1.76
CA ILE A 105 8.26 4.16 1.94
C ILE A 105 8.25 5.03 0.66
N GLY A 106 8.20 4.36 -0.51
CA GLY A 106 8.00 4.98 -1.80
C GLY A 106 6.56 5.44 -1.94
N CYS A 107 6.11 6.26 -1.01
CA CYS A 107 4.85 6.92 -1.03
C CYS A 107 5.18 8.36 -1.48
N ARG A 108 4.94 8.64 -2.76
CA ARG A 108 5.14 9.96 -3.37
C ARG A 108 3.81 10.72 -3.27
N GLY A 109 3.72 11.66 -2.34
CA GLY A 109 2.59 12.59 -2.21
C GLY A 109 2.07 12.74 -0.78
N LEU A 110 1.07 13.60 -0.60
CA LEU A 110 0.42 13.85 0.71
C LEU A 110 -0.26 12.60 1.31
N THR A 111 -0.48 11.55 0.52
CA THR A 111 -1.17 10.31 0.91
C THR A 111 -0.40 9.43 1.91
N CYS A 112 0.81 9.81 2.29
CA CYS A 112 1.67 9.06 3.21
C CYS A 112 1.57 9.59 4.64
N ASP A 113 0.96 10.76 4.79
CA ASP A 113 0.70 11.36 6.07
C ASP A 113 -0.62 10.78 6.63
N PRO A 114 -0.58 10.09 7.79
CA PRO A 114 -1.79 9.64 8.47
C PRO A 114 -2.81 10.78 8.68
N PHE A 115 -2.36 12.01 8.90
CA PHE A 115 -3.22 13.18 9.05
C PHE A 115 -3.92 13.55 7.74
N TYR A 116 -3.22 13.51 6.60
CA TYR A 116 -3.86 13.81 5.31
C TYR A 116 -4.86 12.73 4.90
N MET A 117 -4.53 11.45 5.12
CA MET A 117 -5.44 10.34 4.80
C MET A 117 -6.69 10.35 5.67
N THR A 118 -6.56 10.68 6.95
CA THR A 118 -7.71 10.84 7.85
C THR A 118 -8.59 12.02 7.44
N ILE A 119 -8.00 13.16 7.07
CA ILE A 119 -8.71 14.33 6.57
C ILE A 119 -9.45 14.02 5.25
N LEU A 120 -8.78 13.37 4.30
CA LEU A 120 -9.38 13.00 3.01
C LEU A 120 -10.56 12.03 3.19
N PHE A 121 -10.41 11.04 4.06
CA PHE A 121 -11.50 10.13 4.40
C PHE A 121 -12.67 10.86 5.07
N ALA A 122 -12.39 11.78 6.01
CA ALA A 122 -13.42 12.59 6.65
C ALA A 122 -14.19 13.44 5.63
N PHE A 123 -13.52 14.07 4.66
CA PHE A 123 -14.17 14.82 3.60
C PHE A 123 -15.03 13.95 2.67
N LEU A 124 -14.58 12.73 2.34
CA LEU A 124 -15.40 11.78 1.57
C LEU A 124 -16.68 11.39 2.33
N VAL A 125 -16.55 11.09 3.62
CA VAL A 125 -17.68 10.75 4.49
C VAL A 125 -18.65 11.92 4.60
N LEU A 126 -18.16 13.13 4.87
CA LEU A 126 -18.98 14.34 4.92
C LEU A 126 -19.67 14.60 3.59
N GLY A 127 -18.97 14.45 2.46
CA GLY A 127 -19.54 14.60 1.13
C GLY A 127 -20.69 13.64 0.87
N ILE A 128 -20.56 12.37 1.27
CA ILE A 128 -21.64 11.37 1.19
C ILE A 128 -22.83 11.81 2.04
N PHE A 129 -22.62 12.21 3.30
CA PHE A 129 -23.69 12.69 4.17
C PHE A 129 -24.43 13.91 3.59
N TYR A 130 -23.69 14.88 3.04
CA TYR A 130 -24.27 16.04 2.37
C TYR A 130 -25.10 15.62 1.15
N LEU A 131 -24.55 14.77 0.27
CA LEU A 131 -25.27 14.26 -0.90
C LEU A 131 -26.52 13.49 -0.49
N SER A 132 -26.48 12.66 0.55
CA SER A 132 -27.66 11.98 1.09
C SER A 132 -28.71 12.96 1.60
N PHE A 133 -28.32 14.05 2.28
CA PHE A 133 -29.25 15.08 2.73
C PHE A 133 -29.90 15.82 1.56
N PHE A 134 -29.12 16.19 0.54
CA PHE A 134 -29.63 16.79 -0.68
C PHE A 134 -30.56 15.83 -1.42
N LEU A 135 -30.16 14.57 -1.62
CA LEU A 135 -31.01 13.57 -2.26
C LEU A 135 -32.26 13.27 -1.44
N TYR A 136 -32.19 13.23 -0.11
CA TYR A 136 -33.37 13.07 0.74
C TYR A 136 -34.37 14.21 0.57
N LYS A 137 -33.88 15.46 0.45
CA LYS A 137 -34.71 16.64 0.28
C LYS A 137 -35.23 16.83 -1.16
N PHE A 138 -34.44 16.46 -2.17
CA PHE A 138 -34.71 16.73 -3.58
C PHE A 138 -35.16 15.52 -4.39
N THR A 139 -34.93 14.29 -3.92
CA THR A 139 -35.55 13.10 -4.50
C THR A 139 -36.97 13.02 -3.93
N PRO A 140 -38.03 13.25 -4.72
CA PRO A 140 -39.38 13.31 -4.20
C PRO A 140 -39.91 11.89 -4.00
N LEU A 141 -39.28 11.11 -3.12
CA LEU A 141 -39.84 9.82 -2.68
C LEU A 141 -41.14 10.02 -1.88
N GLY A 142 -41.43 11.26 -1.43
CA GLY A 142 -42.76 11.65 -0.93
C GLY A 142 -43.86 11.71 -2.00
N SER A 143 -43.52 12.00 -3.26
CA SER A 143 -44.50 12.03 -4.38
C SER A 143 -44.99 10.62 -4.76
N MET A 144 -44.13 9.61 -4.59
CA MET A 144 -44.48 8.21 -4.87
C MET A 144 -45.44 7.60 -3.84
N VAL A 145 -45.41 8.06 -2.59
CA VAL A 145 -46.34 7.63 -1.53
C VAL A 145 -47.78 8.06 -1.84
N ASN A 146 -47.97 9.32 -2.27
CA ASN A 146 -49.29 9.80 -2.71
C ASN A 146 -49.79 9.11 -3.99
N ARG A 147 -48.88 8.68 -4.88
CA ARG A 147 -49.22 7.92 -6.09
C ARG A 147 -49.70 6.50 -5.76
N LYS A 148 -49.17 5.89 -4.70
CA LYS A 148 -49.58 4.55 -4.22
C LYS A 148 -50.95 4.61 -3.52
N GLU A 149 -51.19 5.66 -2.75
CA GLU A 149 -52.49 5.96 -2.13
C GLU A 149 -53.59 6.18 -3.20
N ARG A 150 -53.34 6.99 -4.23
CA ARG A 150 -54.30 7.21 -5.34
C ARG A 150 -54.66 5.92 -6.08
N LYS A 151 -53.67 5.09 -6.43
CA LYS A 151 -53.93 3.79 -7.09
C LYS A 151 -54.75 2.84 -6.23
N LYS A 152 -54.61 2.91 -4.90
CA LYS A 152 -55.39 2.11 -3.94
C LYS A 152 -56.84 2.61 -3.85
N GLN A 153 -57.07 3.91 -3.90
CA GLN A 153 -58.40 4.52 -3.93
C GLN A 153 -59.14 4.22 -5.26
N GLU A 154 -58.44 4.28 -6.40
CA GLU A 154 -59.01 3.91 -7.71
C GLU A 154 -59.44 2.43 -7.75
N MET A 155 -58.65 1.53 -7.16
CA MET A 155 -58.99 0.12 -7.07
C MET A 155 -60.21 -0.13 -6.16
N ASN A 156 -60.31 0.56 -5.02
CA ASN A 156 -61.46 0.45 -4.13
C ASN A 156 -62.76 0.92 -4.80
N ARG A 157 -62.73 2.04 -5.54
CA ARG A 157 -63.89 2.50 -6.33
C ARG A 157 -64.33 1.48 -7.37
N TYR A 158 -63.38 0.79 -8.02
CA TYR A 158 -63.67 -0.25 -9.01
C TYR A 158 -64.32 -1.51 -8.40
N PHE A 159 -64.04 -1.80 -7.12
CA PHE A 159 -64.71 -2.88 -6.37
C PHE A 159 -66.10 -2.46 -5.88
N GLU A 160 -66.26 -1.23 -5.36
CA GLU A 160 -67.57 -0.69 -4.94
C GLU A 160 -68.57 -0.63 -6.11
N GLU A 161 -68.15 -0.18 -7.29
CA GLU A 161 -69.00 -0.13 -8.50
C GLU A 161 -69.41 -1.53 -9.00
N LYS A 162 -68.57 -2.55 -8.73
CA LYS A 162 -68.85 -3.95 -9.06
C LYS A 162 -69.82 -4.61 -8.08
N ASP A 163 -69.81 -4.19 -6.82
CA ASP A 163 -70.72 -4.70 -5.79
C ASP A 163 -72.11 -4.06 -5.86
N GLU A 164 -72.25 -2.83 -6.36
CA GLU A 164 -73.55 -2.20 -6.63
C GLU A 164 -74.34 -2.84 -7.79
N HIS A 165 -73.68 -3.56 -8.70
CA HIS A 165 -74.33 -4.18 -9.88
C HIS A 165 -74.78 -5.65 -9.65
N LYS A 166 -74.77 -6.17 -8.42
CA LYS A 166 -75.22 -7.54 -8.14
C LYS A 166 -76.75 -7.59 -7.93
N PRO A 167 -77.52 -8.38 -8.69
CA PRO A 167 -78.97 -8.49 -8.47
C PRO A 167 -79.27 -9.17 -7.11
N PRO A 168 -80.40 -8.84 -6.46
CA PRO A 168 -80.69 -9.31 -5.12
C PRO A 168 -80.92 -10.83 -5.07
N PRO A 169 -80.48 -11.53 -4.01
CA PRO A 169 -80.73 -12.96 -3.87
C PRO A 169 -82.22 -13.23 -3.64
N LYS A 170 -82.76 -14.21 -4.39
CA LYS A 170 -84.14 -14.71 -4.23
C LYS A 170 -84.36 -15.20 -2.79
N LYS A 171 -85.44 -14.75 -2.15
CA LYS A 171 -85.87 -15.19 -0.82
C LYS A 171 -86.18 -16.69 -0.83
N LEU A 172 -85.46 -17.47 -0.03
CA LEU A 172 -85.85 -18.83 0.35
C LEU A 172 -86.76 -18.73 1.58
N GLN A 173 -88.00 -19.21 1.47
CA GLN A 173 -88.94 -19.26 2.60
C GLN A 173 -88.52 -20.38 3.57
N GLN A 174 -88.44 -20.08 4.88
CA GLN A 174 -88.52 -21.12 5.90
C GLN A 174 -89.01 -20.59 7.27
N GLY A 175 -90.24 -20.99 7.63
CA GLY A 175 -90.65 -21.52 8.93
C GLY A 175 -90.57 -20.65 10.20
N GLN A 176 -91.74 -20.34 10.77
CA GLN A 176 -91.93 -19.81 12.13
C GLN A 176 -91.39 -20.77 13.21
N ALA A 177 -90.68 -20.25 14.22
CA ALA A 177 -90.52 -20.91 15.52
C ALA A 177 -90.36 -19.89 16.66
N ASN A 178 -91.03 -20.19 17.78
CA ASN A 178 -91.46 -19.28 18.84
C ASN A 178 -90.40 -18.90 19.89
N ALA A 179 -90.67 -17.77 20.56
CA ALA A 179 -89.88 -17.16 21.63
C ALA A 179 -90.00 -17.87 23.00
N SER A 180 -88.92 -17.82 23.79
CA SER A 180 -88.96 -17.93 25.25
C SER A 180 -87.84 -17.07 25.86
N LYS A 181 -88.22 -15.95 26.49
CA LYS A 181 -87.35 -15.01 27.20
C LYS A 181 -87.14 -15.48 28.64
N LYS A 182 -85.95 -15.95 29.01
CA LYS A 182 -85.52 -16.01 30.43
C LYS A 182 -84.55 -14.85 30.72
N ARG A 183 -84.99 -13.92 31.57
CA ARG A 183 -84.17 -12.79 32.07
C ARG A 183 -83.33 -13.26 33.25
N ILE A 184 -82.01 -13.13 33.15
CA ILE A 184 -81.07 -13.36 34.26
C ILE A 184 -80.97 -12.04 35.05
N LYS A 185 -81.22 -12.10 36.37
CA LYS A 185 -81.02 -10.96 37.30
C LYS A 185 -79.76 -11.21 38.11
N ILE A 186 -78.82 -10.27 38.06
CA ILE A 186 -77.63 -10.25 38.93
C ILE A 186 -77.75 -8.99 39.79
N ALA A 187 -77.75 -9.16 41.11
CA ALA A 187 -77.71 -8.05 42.06
C ALA A 187 -76.29 -7.91 42.62
N TYR A 188 -75.78 -6.69 42.68
CA TYR A 188 -74.54 -6.32 43.35
C TYR A 188 -74.91 -5.45 44.56
N ASN A 189 -74.39 -5.80 45.74
CA ASN A 189 -74.50 -4.99 46.95
C ASN A 189 -73.08 -4.66 47.44
N PRO A 190 -72.66 -3.39 47.35
CA PRO A 190 -71.61 -2.85 48.20
C PRO A 190 -72.18 -1.80 49.17
N THR A 191 -71.69 -1.87 50.40
CA THR A 191 -71.87 -0.95 51.54
C THR A 191 -71.60 0.51 51.23
#